data_AF-A0A4R9AQL4-F1
#
_entry.id   AF-A0A4R9AQL4-F1
#
_cell.length_a   1.000
_cell.length_b   1.000
_cell.length_c   1.000
_cell.angle_alpha   90.00
_cell.angle_beta   90.00
_cell.angle_gamma   90.00
#
_symmetry.space_group_name_H-M   'P 1'
#
loop_
_entity.id
_entity.type
_entity.pdbx_description
1 polymer ?
#
loop_
_entity_poly.entity_id
_entity_poly.type
_entity_poly.pdbx_seq_one_letter_code
_entity_poly.pdbx_strand_id
1 'polypeptide(L)'
;MQSFLSPTTIAALQLLLTLQADAGGPPLERLRGIRSLQAALEQDPATLAAVRDAVAAKNSWDEIAAATGLKAPAAKWRWGGTDGEISARLEAGRKRSVRPSSVPTDLPGLSVVEAAAARGVSAQAIYLQVRRGNLISRTVTLPDGRSYKRVFPAGIPGSPPDLDLNGDGPE
;
A
#
# COMPACT_ATOMS: atom_id res chain seq x y z
N MET A 1 26.12 -14.61 19.45
CA MET A 1 26.03 -14.75 17.97
C MET A 1 25.33 -13.52 17.45
N GLN A 2 25.97 -12.72 16.59
CA GLN A 2 25.26 -11.62 15.92
C GLN A 2 24.38 -12.23 14.83
N SER A 3 23.07 -11.96 14.88
CA SER A 3 22.15 -12.38 13.83
C SER A 3 22.31 -11.47 12.62
N PHE A 4 22.37 -12.05 11.42
CA PHE A 4 22.47 -11.27 10.18
C PHE A 4 21.15 -10.61 9.81
N LEU A 5 20.01 -11.19 10.21
CA LEU A 5 18.68 -10.67 9.92
C LEU A 5 18.36 -9.43 10.77
N SER A 6 17.57 -8.53 10.21
CA SER A 6 17.02 -7.39 10.96
C SER A 6 16.07 -7.83 12.08
N PRO A 7 15.89 -7.01 13.14
CA PRO A 7 14.96 -7.33 14.23
C PRO A 7 13.54 -7.62 13.75
N THR A 8 13.06 -6.88 12.74
CA THR A 8 11.72 -7.05 12.15
C THR A 8 11.56 -8.43 11.51
N THR A 9 12.55 -8.89 10.74
CA THR A 9 12.52 -10.21 10.10
C THR A 9 12.67 -11.33 11.12
N ILE A 10 13.50 -11.15 12.15
CA ILE A 10 13.61 -12.10 13.26
C ILE A 10 12.25 -12.25 13.96
N ALA A 11 11.58 -11.15 14.28
CA ALA A 11 10.27 -11.18 14.93
C ALA A 11 9.22 -11.89 14.05
N ALA A 12 9.18 -11.60 12.74
CA ALA A 12 8.28 -12.27 11.81
C ALA A 12 8.57 -13.77 11.69
N LEU A 13 9.84 -14.17 11.70
CA LEU A 13 10.26 -15.57 11.68
C LEU A 13 9.84 -16.29 12.97
N GLN A 14 10.06 -15.68 14.13
CA GLN A 14 9.66 -16.24 15.43
C GLN A 14 8.14 -16.41 15.53
N LEU A 15 7.37 -15.43 15.04
CA LEU A 15 5.92 -15.54 14.97
C LEU A 15 5.49 -16.72 14.10
N LEU A 16 6.08 -16.89 12.92
CA LEU A 16 5.75 -18.02 12.05
C LEU A 16 6.13 -19.37 12.67
N LEU A 17 7.27 -19.46 13.37
CA LEU A 17 7.66 -20.66 14.12
C LEU A 17 6.67 -20.99 15.24
N THR A 18 6.13 -19.97 15.90
CA THR A 18 5.11 -20.13 16.94
C THR A 18 3.80 -20.68 16.34
N LEU A 19 3.37 -20.12 15.21
CA LEU A 19 2.19 -20.61 14.47
C LEU A 19 2.40 -22.02 13.89
N GLN A 20 3.61 -22.38 13.52
CA GLN A 20 3.94 -23.73 13.06
C GLN A 20 3.84 -24.78 14.17
N ALA A 21 4.20 -24.40 15.40
CA ALA A 21 4.06 -25.28 16.58
C ALA A 21 2.58 -25.51 16.96
N ASP A 22 1.70 -24.53 16.68
CA ASP A 22 0.25 -24.64 16.86
C ASP A 22 -0.46 -25.17 15.60
N ALA A 23 -0.31 -26.47 15.32
CA ALA A 23 -0.91 -27.11 14.15
C ALA A 23 -2.45 -27.02 14.09
N GLY A 24 -3.11 -26.79 15.24
CA GLY A 24 -4.55 -26.60 15.38
C GLY A 24 -5.02 -25.15 15.20
N GLY A 25 -4.10 -24.20 15.08
CA GLY A 25 -4.40 -22.78 15.01
C GLY A 25 -5.17 -22.36 13.74
N PRO A 26 -5.79 -21.16 13.75
CA PRO A 26 -6.62 -20.69 12.64
C PRO A 26 -5.84 -20.65 11.31
N PRO A 27 -6.35 -21.27 10.22
CA PRO A 27 -5.64 -21.30 8.93
C PRO A 27 -5.31 -19.90 8.36
N LEU A 28 -6.14 -18.90 8.64
CA LEU A 28 -5.91 -17.53 8.18
C LEU A 28 -4.72 -16.87 8.88
N GLU A 29 -4.46 -17.17 10.15
CA GLU A 29 -3.30 -16.65 10.88
C GLU A 29 -2.00 -17.21 10.30
N ARG A 30 -2.00 -18.48 9.88
CA ARG A 30 -0.87 -19.09 9.18
C ARG A 30 -0.56 -18.35 7.87
N LEU A 31 -1.58 -18.07 7.06
CA LEU A 31 -1.40 -17.31 5.82
C LEU A 31 -0.89 -15.89 6.06
N ARG A 32 -1.40 -15.19 7.08
CA ARG A 32 -0.94 -13.85 7.48
C ARG A 32 0.51 -13.88 7.94
N GLY A 33 0.89 -14.86 8.76
CA GLY A 33 2.27 -15.06 9.21
C GLY A 33 3.24 -15.29 8.07
N ILE A 34 2.91 -16.18 7.12
CA ILE A 34 3.72 -16.44 5.93
C ILE A 34 3.91 -15.16 5.10
N ARG A 35 2.83 -14.42 4.84
CA ARG A 35 2.89 -13.16 4.07
C ARG A 35 3.70 -12.09 4.79
N SER A 36 3.59 -12.01 6.11
CA SER A 36 4.38 -11.08 6.92
C SER A 36 5.87 -11.40 6.84
N LEU A 37 6.27 -12.68 6.96
CA LEU A 37 7.67 -13.08 6.82
C LEU A 37 8.21 -12.82 5.40
N GLN A 38 7.44 -13.11 4.36
CA GLN A 38 7.82 -12.79 2.97
C GLN A 38 8.12 -11.29 2.80
N ALA A 39 7.21 -10.43 3.27
CA ALA A 39 7.38 -8.99 3.18
C ALA A 39 8.59 -8.48 3.99
N ALA A 40 8.85 -9.07 5.16
CA ALA A 40 10.01 -8.72 5.98
C ALA A 40 11.32 -9.11 5.29
N LEU A 41 11.41 -10.33 4.73
CA LEU A 41 12.59 -10.81 3.99
C LEU A 41 12.87 -9.98 2.74
N GLU A 42 11.83 -9.56 2.00
CA GLU A 42 11.97 -8.71 0.82
C GLU A 42 12.61 -7.35 1.13
N GLN A 43 12.42 -6.85 2.35
CA GLN A 43 12.93 -5.55 2.82
C GLN A 43 14.17 -5.68 3.71
N ASP A 44 14.62 -6.89 4.00
CA ASP A 44 15.69 -7.11 4.96
C ASP A 44 17.05 -6.61 4.41
N PRO A 45 17.76 -5.73 5.13
CA PRO A 45 19.07 -5.23 4.70
C PRO A 45 20.12 -6.33 4.56
N ALA A 46 19.94 -7.49 5.20
CA ALA A 46 20.88 -8.59 5.15
C ALA A 46 21.09 -9.17 3.75
N THR A 47 20.08 -9.12 2.89
CA THR A 47 20.22 -9.58 1.50
C THR A 47 21.28 -8.75 0.77
N LEU A 48 21.25 -7.42 0.92
CA LEU A 48 22.23 -6.54 0.31
C LEU A 48 23.61 -6.69 0.96
N ALA A 49 23.67 -6.87 2.28
CA ALA A 49 24.92 -7.14 2.99
C ALA A 49 25.60 -8.42 2.47
N ALA A 50 24.86 -9.54 2.36
CA ALA A 50 25.39 -10.80 1.84
C ALA A 50 25.88 -10.69 0.39
N VAL A 51 25.16 -9.94 -0.46
CA VAL A 51 25.60 -9.68 -1.85
C VAL A 51 26.92 -8.90 -1.86
N ARG A 52 27.11 -7.92 -0.97
CA ARG A 52 28.37 -7.18 -0.86
C ARG A 52 29.51 -8.06 -0.40
N ASP A 53 29.28 -8.91 0.59
CA ASP A 53 30.28 -9.84 1.09
C ASP A 53 30.70 -10.82 -0.02
N ALA A 54 29.77 -11.30 -0.83
CA ALA A 54 30.06 -12.15 -1.98
C ALA A 54 30.89 -11.40 -3.05
N VAL A 55 30.55 -10.15 -3.36
CA VAL A 55 31.34 -9.32 -4.29
C VAL A 55 32.75 -9.07 -3.73
N ALA A 56 32.89 -8.80 -2.43
CA ALA A 56 34.19 -8.61 -1.76
C ALA A 56 35.03 -9.90 -1.76
N ALA A 57 34.37 -11.05 -1.61
CA ALA A 57 34.95 -12.39 -1.75
C ALA A 57 35.26 -12.77 -3.21
N LYS A 58 35.01 -11.87 -4.17
CA LYS A 58 35.23 -12.04 -5.62
C LYS A 58 34.37 -13.13 -6.25
N ASN A 59 33.22 -13.47 -5.67
CA ASN A 59 32.22 -14.28 -6.35
C ASN A 59 31.72 -13.60 -7.62
N SER A 60 31.41 -14.41 -8.63
CA SER A 60 30.90 -13.89 -9.88
C SER A 60 29.43 -13.47 -9.78
N TRP A 61 28.98 -12.58 -10.66
CA TRP A 61 27.57 -12.21 -10.73
C TRP A 61 26.66 -13.37 -11.14
N ASP A 62 27.19 -14.40 -11.80
CA ASP A 62 26.45 -15.62 -12.14
C ASP A 62 26.21 -16.47 -10.88
N GLU A 63 27.20 -16.60 -10.00
CA GLU A 63 27.06 -17.30 -8.71
C GLU A 63 26.05 -16.58 -7.79
N ILE A 64 26.15 -15.25 -7.69
CA ILE A 64 25.22 -14.44 -6.90
C ILE A 64 23.79 -14.53 -7.45
N ALA A 65 23.64 -14.51 -8.78
CA ALA A 65 22.34 -14.70 -9.41
C ALA A 65 21.74 -16.07 -9.14
N ALA A 66 22.53 -17.14 -9.24
CA ALA A 66 22.09 -18.49 -8.92
C ALA A 66 21.61 -18.60 -7.46
N ALA A 67 22.36 -18.05 -6.50
CA ALA A 67 22.00 -18.06 -5.09
C ALA A 67 20.70 -17.28 -4.77
N THR A 68 20.35 -16.31 -5.62
CA THR A 68 19.19 -15.41 -5.40
C THR A 68 18.00 -15.71 -6.30
N GLY A 69 18.10 -16.72 -7.17
CA GLY A 69 17.07 -17.08 -8.14
C GLY A 69 16.84 -16.01 -9.22
N LEU A 70 17.79 -15.10 -9.43
CA LEU A 70 17.73 -14.05 -10.45
C LEU A 70 18.59 -14.44 -11.65
N LYS A 71 18.41 -13.72 -12.77
CA LYS A 71 19.39 -13.76 -13.88
C LYS A 71 20.56 -12.82 -13.55
N ALA A 72 21.78 -13.15 -13.96
CA ALA A 72 22.97 -12.34 -13.67
C ALA A 72 22.85 -10.85 -14.05
N PRO A 73 22.30 -10.46 -15.23
CA PRO A 73 22.06 -9.06 -15.54
C PRO A 73 21.08 -8.37 -14.57
N ALA A 74 20.06 -9.09 -14.10
CA ALA A 74 19.08 -8.57 -13.16
C ALA A 74 19.66 -8.41 -11.76
N ALA A 75 20.47 -9.38 -11.29
CA ALA A 75 21.21 -9.29 -10.03
C ALA A 75 22.17 -8.08 -10.03
N LYS A 76 22.97 -7.95 -11.10
CA LYS A 76 23.89 -6.82 -11.27
C LYS A 76 23.17 -5.48 -11.39
N TRP A 77 22.03 -5.42 -12.07
CA TRP A 77 21.21 -4.20 -12.11
C TRP A 77 20.62 -3.84 -10.74
N ARG A 78 20.21 -4.85 -9.95
CA ARG A 78 19.57 -4.64 -8.65
C ARG A 78 20.56 -4.20 -7.58
N TRP A 79 21.75 -4.81 -7.55
CA TRP A 79 22.72 -4.64 -6.45
C TRP A 79 24.12 -4.19 -6.89
N GLY A 80 24.34 -3.99 -8.18
CA GLY A 80 25.57 -3.39 -8.67
C GLY A 80 25.58 -1.87 -8.48
N GLY A 81 26.79 -1.35 -8.27
CA GLY A 81 27.05 0.08 -8.02
C GLY A 81 27.28 0.38 -6.54
N THR A 82 27.27 1.66 -6.22
CA THR A 82 27.44 2.21 -4.88
C THR A 82 26.13 2.20 -4.07
N ASP A 83 26.25 2.33 -2.75
CA ASP A 83 25.11 2.41 -1.82
C ASP A 83 24.12 3.52 -2.19
N GLY A 84 24.62 4.66 -2.66
CA GLY A 84 23.80 5.78 -3.11
C GLY A 84 23.00 5.45 -4.38
N GLU A 85 23.63 4.79 -5.35
CA GLU A 85 22.97 4.38 -6.60
C GLU A 85 21.90 3.31 -6.36
N ILE A 86 22.19 2.34 -5.50
CA ILE A 86 21.24 1.27 -5.13
C ILE A 86 20.06 1.88 -4.36
N SER A 87 20.33 2.72 -3.36
CA SER A 87 19.29 3.39 -2.58
C SER A 87 18.40 4.27 -3.47
N ALA A 88 18.99 5.05 -4.38
CA ALA A 88 18.24 5.86 -5.34
C ALA A 88 17.37 5.00 -6.28
N ARG A 89 17.88 3.84 -6.73
CA ARG A 89 17.14 2.90 -7.57
C ARG A 89 15.98 2.25 -6.83
N LEU A 90 16.18 1.84 -5.57
CA LEU A 90 15.15 1.27 -4.70
C LEU A 90 14.08 2.32 -4.34
N GLU A 91 14.47 3.55 -4.04
CA GLU A 91 13.56 4.68 -3.84
C GLU A 91 12.75 5.00 -5.11
N ALA A 92 13.39 5.06 -6.28
CA ALA A 92 12.68 5.26 -7.55
C ALA A 92 11.75 4.09 -7.89
N GLY A 93 12.09 2.87 -7.50
CA GLY A 93 11.21 1.69 -7.56
C GLY A 93 10.00 1.84 -6.64
N ARG A 94 10.22 2.18 -5.36
CA ARG A 94 9.15 2.44 -4.39
C ARG A 94 8.24 3.56 -4.86
N LYS A 95 8.76 4.69 -5.31
CA LYS A 95 7.95 5.81 -5.86
C LYS A 95 7.07 5.40 -7.05
N ARG A 96 7.54 4.47 -7.89
CA ARG A 96 6.74 3.91 -9.00
C ARG A 96 5.69 2.90 -8.53
N SER A 97 5.99 2.09 -7.52
CA SER A 97 5.05 1.14 -6.90
C SER A 97 4.03 1.82 -5.96
N VAL A 98 4.36 3.00 -5.46
CA VAL A 98 3.52 3.86 -4.59
C VAL A 98 2.55 4.70 -5.40
N ARG A 99 2.48 4.57 -6.74
CA ARG A 99 1.31 5.06 -7.49
C ARG A 99 0.07 4.37 -6.90
N PRO A 100 -0.77 5.05 -6.11
CA PRO A 100 -1.88 4.40 -5.44
C PRO A 100 -2.96 4.23 -6.50
N SER A 101 -2.98 3.09 -7.18
CA SER A 101 -4.25 2.55 -7.65
C SER A 101 -4.86 1.76 -6.49
N SER A 102 -5.27 2.49 -5.45
CA SER A 102 -6.26 1.99 -4.52
C SER A 102 -6.89 3.20 -3.89
N VAL A 103 -8.12 3.46 -4.30
CA VAL A 103 -9.05 4.26 -3.52
C VAL A 103 -9.03 3.70 -2.09
N PRO A 104 -8.85 4.53 -1.04
CA PRO A 104 -8.94 4.06 0.34
C PRO A 104 -10.31 3.38 0.57
N THR A 105 -10.29 2.18 1.16
CA THR A 105 -11.46 1.28 1.28
C THR A 105 -12.58 1.85 2.15
N ASP A 106 -12.26 2.71 3.11
CA ASP A 106 -13.21 3.21 4.13
C ASP A 106 -13.66 4.65 3.88
N LEU A 107 -13.82 5.04 2.62
CA LEU A 107 -14.28 6.40 2.31
C LEU A 107 -15.81 6.50 2.35
N PRO A 108 -16.37 7.48 3.08
CA PRO A 108 -17.81 7.65 3.16
C PRO A 108 -18.38 8.09 1.80
N GLY A 109 -19.49 7.47 1.42
CA GLY A 109 -20.16 7.71 0.14
C GLY A 109 -19.50 6.97 -1.03
N LEU A 110 -20.24 6.85 -2.13
CA LEU A 110 -19.77 6.15 -3.32
C LEU A 110 -19.01 7.10 -4.25
N SER A 111 -18.01 6.64 -4.98
CA SER A 111 -17.54 7.37 -6.16
C SER A 111 -18.63 7.41 -7.23
N VAL A 112 -18.48 8.27 -8.25
CA VAL A 112 -19.45 8.34 -9.35
C VAL A 112 -19.60 7.00 -10.07
N VAL A 113 -18.48 6.28 -10.25
CA VAL A 113 -18.47 4.96 -10.92
C VAL A 113 -19.16 3.90 -10.05
N GLU A 114 -18.88 3.87 -8.75
CA GLU A 114 -19.54 2.96 -7.81
C GLU A 114 -21.03 3.27 -7.68
N ALA A 115 -21.42 4.55 -7.67
CA ALA A 115 -22.82 4.97 -7.63
C ALA A 115 -23.59 4.60 -8.91
N ALA A 116 -22.91 4.66 -10.07
CA ALA A 116 -23.42 4.26 -11.36
C ALA A 116 -23.64 2.74 -11.42
N ALA A 117 -22.63 1.96 -10.99
CA ALA A 117 -22.71 0.50 -10.92
C ALA A 117 -23.82 0.02 -9.96
N ALA A 118 -23.92 0.62 -8.77
CA ALA A 118 -24.96 0.28 -7.80
C ALA A 118 -26.39 0.56 -8.28
N ARG A 119 -26.55 1.47 -9.25
CA ARG A 119 -27.86 1.88 -9.81
C ARG A 119 -28.12 1.31 -11.21
N GLY A 120 -27.17 0.59 -11.81
CA GLY A 120 -27.28 0.09 -13.18
C GLY A 120 -27.39 1.19 -14.24
N VAL A 121 -26.82 2.37 -13.98
CA VAL A 121 -26.87 3.53 -14.89
C VAL A 121 -25.47 3.98 -15.32
N SER A 122 -25.37 4.89 -16.28
CA SER A 122 -24.11 5.50 -16.68
C SER A 122 -23.63 6.56 -15.68
N ALA A 123 -22.33 6.86 -15.66
CA ALA A 123 -21.77 7.96 -14.87
C ALA A 123 -22.40 9.32 -15.21
N GLN A 124 -22.75 9.54 -16.48
CA GLN A 124 -23.48 10.73 -16.95
C GLN A 124 -24.83 10.88 -16.23
N ALA A 125 -25.55 9.78 -16.03
CA ALA A 125 -26.83 9.77 -15.32
C ALA A 125 -26.67 10.14 -13.84
N ILE A 126 -25.57 9.75 -13.20
CA ILE A 126 -25.24 10.17 -11.83
C ILE A 126 -25.01 11.69 -11.76
N TYR A 127 -24.25 12.28 -12.68
CA TYR A 127 -24.08 13.74 -12.71
C TYR A 127 -25.41 14.47 -12.92
N LEU A 128 -26.29 13.93 -13.75
CA LEU A 128 -27.63 14.49 -13.95
C LEU A 128 -28.49 14.38 -12.68
N GLN A 129 -28.42 13.26 -11.96
CA GLN A 129 -29.11 13.08 -10.68
C GLN A 129 -28.58 14.02 -9.59
N VAL A 130 -27.27 14.29 -9.56
CA VAL A 130 -26.68 15.30 -8.67
C VAL A 130 -27.20 16.70 -9.02
N ARG A 131 -27.23 17.07 -10.29
CA ARG A 131 -27.78 18.37 -10.74
C ARG A 131 -29.27 18.53 -10.43
N ARG A 132 -30.02 17.43 -10.44
CA ARG A 132 -31.47 17.40 -10.11
C ARG A 132 -31.74 17.38 -8.60
N GLY A 133 -30.71 17.36 -7.75
CA GLY A 133 -30.85 17.32 -6.30
C GLY A 133 -31.20 15.95 -5.72
N ASN A 134 -31.27 14.91 -6.54
CA ASN A 134 -31.58 13.54 -6.09
C ASN A 134 -30.37 12.85 -5.44
N LEU A 135 -29.16 13.33 -5.73
CA LEU A 135 -27.91 12.90 -5.13
C LEU A 135 -27.09 14.12 -4.72
N ILE A 136 -26.26 13.97 -3.70
CA ILE A 136 -25.39 15.05 -3.22
C ILE A 136 -23.94 14.65 -3.50
N SER A 137 -23.21 15.49 -4.24
CA SER A 137 -21.77 15.34 -4.43
C SER A 137 -21.03 16.19 -3.40
N ARG A 138 -20.20 15.55 -2.56
CA ARG A 138 -19.33 16.22 -1.59
C ARG A 138 -17.87 15.89 -1.85
N THR A 139 -16.99 16.78 -1.44
CA THR A 139 -15.56 16.48 -1.34
C THR A 139 -15.29 16.01 0.09
N VAL A 140 -14.71 14.83 0.25
CA VAL A 140 -14.29 14.28 1.55
C VAL A 140 -12.77 14.35 1.63
N THR A 141 -12.25 15.00 2.66
CA THR A 141 -10.82 15.12 2.95
C THR A 141 -10.44 14.16 4.07
N LEU A 142 -9.45 13.30 3.85
CA LEU A 142 -8.93 12.41 4.90
C LEU A 142 -7.94 13.14 5.81
N PRO A 143 -7.63 12.58 6.99
CA PRO A 143 -6.59 13.09 7.89
C PRO A 143 -5.19 13.19 7.26
N ASP A 144 -4.95 12.48 6.15
CA ASP A 144 -3.71 12.56 5.38
C ASP A 144 -3.68 13.72 4.36
N GLY A 145 -4.72 14.57 4.33
CA GLY A 145 -4.86 15.73 3.45
C GLY A 145 -5.41 15.42 2.06
N ARG A 146 -5.67 14.15 1.70
CA ARG A 146 -6.21 13.80 0.38
C ARG A 146 -7.71 14.06 0.29
N SER A 147 -8.14 14.62 -0.83
CA SER A 147 -9.54 14.99 -1.09
C SER A 147 -10.16 14.14 -2.21
N TYR A 148 -11.36 13.60 -1.98
CA TYR A 148 -12.06 12.72 -2.92
C TYR A 148 -13.49 13.19 -3.17
N LYS A 149 -13.97 13.11 -4.42
CA LYS A 149 -15.38 13.36 -4.76
C LYS A 149 -16.23 12.14 -4.43
N ARG A 150 -17.28 12.34 -3.64
CA ARG A 150 -18.16 11.30 -3.10
C ARG A 150 -19.63 11.67 -3.28
N VAL A 151 -20.42 10.68 -3.67
CA VAL A 151 -21.84 10.77 -3.98
C VAL A 151 -22.62 10.11 -2.84
N PHE A 152 -23.55 10.87 -2.29
CA PHE A 152 -24.45 10.45 -1.22
C PHE A 152 -25.90 10.48 -1.72
N PRO A 153 -26.79 9.62 -1.18
CA PRO A 153 -28.22 9.82 -1.34
C PRO A 153 -28.62 11.21 -0.82
N ALA A 154 -29.55 11.88 -1.51
CA ALA A 154 -30.18 13.06 -0.92
C ALA A 154 -30.92 12.62 0.35
N GLY A 155 -30.63 13.28 1.48
CA GLY A 155 -31.36 13.05 2.73
C GLY A 155 -32.84 13.36 2.54
N ILE A 156 -33.69 12.66 3.29
CA ILE A 156 -35.15 12.87 3.35
C ILE A 156 -35.43 14.38 3.53
N PRO A 157 -36.37 14.99 2.79
CA PRO A 157 -36.72 16.38 2.98
C PRO A 157 -37.44 16.52 4.33
N GLY A 158 -36.79 17.11 5.35
CA GLY A 158 -37.45 17.39 6.63
C GLY A 158 -36.59 17.28 7.89
N SER A 159 -35.40 17.86 7.94
CA SER A 159 -34.80 18.26 9.23
C SER A 159 -34.10 19.61 9.10
N PRO A 160 -34.21 20.47 10.12
CA PRO A 160 -34.06 21.92 9.97
C PRO A 160 -32.60 22.35 9.80
N PRO A 161 -32.36 23.53 9.20
CA PRO A 161 -31.04 24.14 9.17
C PRO A 161 -30.81 24.83 10.52
N ASP A 162 -29.76 24.46 11.25
CA ASP A 162 -29.11 25.27 12.32
C ASP A 162 -28.02 24.38 12.98
N LEU A 163 -26.77 24.77 13.18
CA LEU A 163 -26.20 26.10 13.47
C LEU A 163 -24.83 26.33 12.81
N ASP A 164 -24.65 27.57 12.37
CA ASP A 164 -23.39 28.25 12.04
C ASP A 164 -22.38 28.25 13.19
N LEU A 165 -21.08 28.22 12.86
CA LEU A 165 -20.02 28.84 13.66
C LEU A 165 -18.93 29.47 12.76
N ASN A 166 -19.03 30.80 12.65
CA ASN A 166 -17.98 31.81 12.41
C ASN A 166 -17.46 31.99 10.97
N GLY A 167 -17.46 33.19 10.38
CA GLY A 167 -17.82 34.52 10.88
C GLY A 167 -17.50 35.61 9.85
N ASP A 168 -18.24 36.71 9.96
CA ASP A 168 -18.06 38.05 9.38
C ASP A 168 -17.88 38.23 7.85
N GLY A 169 -18.91 38.83 7.23
CA GLY A 169 -18.67 39.94 6.30
C GLY A 169 -18.89 41.28 7.02
N PRO A 170 -19.01 42.42 6.34
CA PRO A 170 -18.52 42.78 5.00
C PRO A 170 -17.77 44.14 5.01
N GLU A 171 -17.10 44.47 3.90
CA GLU A 171 -17.26 45.74 3.14
C GLU A 171 -16.71 45.54 1.71
#